data_AF-A0A5B6VIX9-F1
#
_entry.id   AF-A0A5B6VIX9-F1
#
_cell.length_a   1.000
_cell.length_b   1.000
_cell.length_c   1.000
_cell.angle_alpha   90.00
_cell.angle_beta   90.00
_cell.angle_gamma   90.00
#
_symmetry.space_group_name_H-M   'P 1'
#
loop_
_entity.id
_entity.type
_entity.pdbx_description
1 polymer ?
#
loop_
_entity_poly.entity_id
_entity_poly.type
_entity_poly.pdbx_seq_one_letter_code
_entity_poly.pdbx_strand_id
1 'polypeptide(L)' 'MIQTQWYDTIAMKRDALQRGWIIDPASQMLIVTKQCIVKEQKLDPSKLQRLTEYVFHLEH' A
#
# COMPACT_ATOMS: atom_id res chain seq x y z
N MET A 1 0.76 -34.84 14.68
CA MET A 1 1.33 -33.89 13.68
C MET A 1 0.30 -33.01 12.98
N ILE A 2 -1.02 -33.24 13.14
CA ILE A 2 -2.06 -32.43 12.47
C ILE A 2 -2.35 -31.12 13.22
N GLN A 3 -2.31 -31.11 14.56
CA GLN A 3 -2.71 -29.93 15.33
C GLN A 3 -1.85 -28.69 15.10
N THR A 4 -0.53 -28.81 14.93
CA THR A 4 0.38 -27.67 14.69
C THR A 4 0.10 -26.97 13.35
N GLN A 5 -0.09 -27.74 12.29
CA GLN A 5 -0.28 -27.21 10.93
C GLN A 5 -1.58 -26.39 10.77
N TRP A 6 -2.62 -26.70 11.55
CA TRP A 6 -3.84 -25.89 11.59
C TRP A 6 -3.64 -24.54 12.27
N TYR A 7 -2.85 -24.48 13.35
CA TYR A 7 -2.54 -23.22 14.03
C TYR A 7 -1.69 -22.29 13.15
N ASP A 8 -0.68 -22.81 12.46
CA ASP A 8 0.17 -22.03 11.54
C ASP A 8 -0.65 -21.37 10.42
N THR A 9 -1.59 -22.12 9.84
CA THR A 9 -2.45 -21.61 8.76
C THR A 9 -3.38 -20.49 9.24
N ILE A 10 -3.90 -20.61 10.46
CA ILE A 10 -4.77 -19.60 11.07
C ILE A 10 -3.97 -18.35 11.46
N ALA A 11 -2.76 -18.53 11.99
CA ALA A 11 -1.86 -17.43 12.33
C ALA A 11 -1.47 -16.63 11.07
N MET A 12 -1.05 -17.31 10.01
CA MET A 12 -0.68 -16.67 8.74
C MET A 12 -1.85 -15.86 8.14
N LYS A 13 -3.08 -16.40 8.17
CA LYS A 13 -4.27 -15.67 7.72
C LYS A 13 -4.56 -14.42 8.55
N ARG A 14 -4.39 -14.51 9.87
CA ARG A 14 -4.60 -13.38 10.79
C ARG A 14 -3.57 -12.28 10.55
N ASP A 15 -2.30 -12.64 10.36
CA ASP A 15 -1.22 -11.67 10.09
C ASP A 15 -1.36 -11.01 8.72
N ALA A 16 -1.77 -11.76 7.70
CA ALA A 16 -2.07 -11.23 6.37
C ALA A 16 -3.23 -10.22 6.43
N LEU A 17 -4.33 -10.56 7.11
CA LEU A 17 -5.49 -9.67 7.23
C LEU A 17 -5.15 -8.37 7.98
N GLN A 18 -4.36 -8.45 9.06
CA GLN A 18 -3.87 -7.27 9.79
C GLN A 18 -3.03 -6.32 8.91
N ARG A 19 -2.33 -6.88 7.92
CA ARG A 19 -1.52 -6.12 6.95
C ARG A 19 -2.32 -5.72 5.70
N GLY A 20 -3.62 -6.04 5.64
CA GLY A 20 -4.47 -5.78 4.47
C GLY A 20 -4.10 -6.63 3.25
N TRP A 21 -3.52 -7.81 3.47
CA TRP A 21 -3.19 -8.78 2.42
C TRP A 21 -4.24 -9.88 2.38
N ILE A 22 -4.51 -10.40 1.19
CA ILE A 22 -5.49 -11.46 0.97
C ILE A 22 -4.74 -12.73 0.58
N ILE A 23 -5.17 -13.88 1.08
CA ILE A 23 -4.62 -15.18 0.66
C ILE A 23 -5.58 -15.76 -0.36
N ASP A 24 -5.10 -15.97 -1.58
CA ASP A 24 -5.87 -16.62 -2.64
C ASP A 24 -6.19 -18.06 -2.22
N PRO A 25 -7.48 -18.45 -2.14
CA PRO A 25 -7.86 -19.78 -1.67
C PRO A 25 -7.56 -20.87 -2.71
N ALA A 26 -7.43 -20.53 -4.00
CA ALA A 26 -7.17 -21.50 -5.07
C ALA A 26 -5.67 -21.85 -5.20
N SER A 27 -4.80 -20.86 -4.97
CA SER A 27 -3.35 -20.96 -5.18
C SER A 27 -2.56 -21.01 -3.87
N GLN A 28 -3.23 -20.78 -2.73
CA GLN A 28 -2.61 -20.57 -1.41
C GLN A 28 -1.53 -19.47 -1.42
N MET A 29 -1.59 -18.56 -2.39
CA MET A 29 -0.62 -17.49 -2.57
C MET A 29 -1.03 -16.25 -1.77
N LEU A 30 -0.06 -15.63 -1.12
CA LEU A 30 -0.24 -14.35 -0.44
C LEU A 30 -0.30 -13.24 -1.50
N ILE A 31 -1.49 -12.69 -1.73
CA ILE A 31 -1.69 -11.50 -2.54
C ILE A 31 -1.34 -10.30 -1.66
N VAL A 32 -0.06 -9.92 -1.71
CA VAL A 32 0.47 -8.67 -1.13
C VAL A 32 0.02 -7.53 -2.03
N THR A 33 -1.22 -7.07 -1.87
CA THR A 33 -1.59 -5.78 -2.43
C THR A 33 -0.82 -4.73 -1.65
N LYS A 34 0.11 -4.04 -2.33
CA LYS A 34 0.75 -2.85 -1.78
C LYS A 34 -0.39 -1.93 -1.38
N GLN A 35 -0.61 -1.76 -0.07
CA GLN A 35 -1.58 -0.79 0.41
C GLN A 35 -1.26 0.49 -0.35
N CYS A 36 -2.25 1.03 -1.04
CA CYS A 36 -2.18 2.40 -1.51
C CYS A 36 -2.13 3.22 -0.24
N ILE A 37 -0.93 3.35 0.34
CA ILE A 37 -0.62 4.44 1.23
C ILE A 37 -0.90 5.60 0.31
N VAL A 38 -2.09 6.17 0.45
CA VAL A 38 -2.39 7.51 0.01
C VAL A 38 -1.38 8.31 0.81
N LYS A 39 -0.15 8.39 0.29
CA LYS A 39 0.74 9.48 0.58
C LYS A 39 -0.08 10.61 0.04
N GLU A 40 -0.89 11.20 0.90
CA GLU A 40 -1.35 12.56 0.73
C GLU A 40 -0.05 13.30 0.44
N GLN A 41 0.23 13.47 -0.86
CA GLN A 41 1.29 14.32 -1.31
C GLN A 41 0.74 15.66 -0.91
N LYS A 42 1.03 16.05 0.33
CA LYS A 42 0.90 17.42 0.80
C LYS A 42 1.94 18.16 -0.04
N LEU A 43 1.52 18.47 -1.27
CA LEU A 43 2.30 19.17 -2.24
C LEU A 43 2.55 20.50 -1.55
N ASP A 44 3.77 20.66 -1.06
CA ASP A 44 4.13 21.80 -0.24
C ASP A 44 3.67 23.06 -0.98
N PRO A 45 2.86 23.93 -0.35
CA PRO A 45 2.29 25.08 -1.05
C PRO A 45 3.36 25.95 -1.72
N SER A 46 4.59 25.97 -1.18
CA SER A 46 5.74 26.64 -1.79
C SER A 46 6.23 25.95 -3.08
N LYS A 47 6.10 24.63 -3.23
CA LYS A 47 6.36 23.93 -4.51
C LYS A 47 5.32 24.30 -5.57
N LEU A 48 4.06 24.44 -5.16
CA LEU A 48 2.99 24.84 -6.08
C LEU A 48 3.16 26.29 -6.54
N GLN A 49 3.50 27.20 -5.62
CA GLN A 49 3.84 28.59 -5.95
C GLN A 49 4.99 28.70 -6.96
N ARG A 50 6.09 27.96 -6.74
CA ARG A 50 7.23 27.95 -7.66
C ARG A 50 6.87 27.44 -9.06
N LEU A 51 5.98 26.46 -9.17
CA LEU A 51 5.50 25.98 -10.46
C LEU A 51 4.67 27.05 -11.18
N THR A 52 3.82 27.78 -10.44
CA THR A 52 3.06 28.91 -11.00
C THR A 52 3.97 30.01 -11.52
N GLU A 53 5.00 30.39 -10.74
CA GLU A 53 5.98 31.41 -11.16
C GLU A 53 6.79 30.95 -12.37
N TYR A 54 7.19 29.67 -12.42
CA TYR A 54 7.92 29.11 -13.55
C TYR A 54 7.11 29.13 -14.85
N VAL A 55 5.80 28.81 -14.79
CA VAL A 55 4.90 28.91 -15.95
C VAL A 55 4.80 30.36 -16.43
N PHE A 56 4.62 31.30 -15.49
CA PHE A 56 4.55 32.73 -15.84
C PHE A 56 5.83 33.24 -16.52
N HIS A 57 6.99 32.78 -16.06
CA HIS A 57 8.28 33.15 -16.67
C HIS A 57 8.58 32.44 -17.99
N LEU A 58 7.93 31.32 -18.30
CA LEU A 58 8.10 30.60 -19.56
C LEU A 58 7.12 31.03 -20.66
N GLU A 59 5.98 31.63 -20.30
CA GLU A 59 5.01 32.17 -21.26
C GLU A 59 5.40 33.54 -21.86
N HIS A 60 6.47 34.17 -21.37
CA HIS A 60 6.90 35.52 -21.74
C HIS A 60 8.29 35.55 -22.40
#